data_AF-A0A1V5HAB1-F1
#
_entry.id   AF-A0A1V5HAB1-F1
#
_cell.length_a   1.000
_cell.length_b   1.000
_cell.length_c   1.000
_cell.angle_alpha   90.00
_cell.angle_beta   90.00
_cell.angle_gamma   90.00
#
_symmetry.space_group_name_H-M   'P 1'
#
loop_
_entity.id
_entity.type
_entity.pdbx_description
1 polymer ?
#
loop_
_entity_poly.entity_id
_entity_poly.type
_entity_poly.pdbx_seq_one_letter_code
_entity_poly.pdbx_strand_id
1 'polypeptide(L)'
;MGVEIIIPGKPKISDFVYQKRKKRNKFRARAAIEPIIGHLKKNFRMEQNYLSGEKGIQINAYMAATAWNLKKMMEKLKEIFLYFIFRWFFRQDKIYFST
;
A
#
# COMPACT_ATOMS: atom_id res chain seq x y z
N MET A 1 -25.00 18.31 7.43
CA MET A 1 -23.59 18.46 7.83
C MET A 1 -22.73 18.17 6.61
N GLY A 2 -21.83 19.09 6.22
CA GLY A 2 -20.97 18.93 5.05
C GLY A 2 -19.50 18.87 5.46
N VAL A 3 -18.68 18.18 4.67
CA VAL A 3 -17.23 18.15 4.85
C VAL A 3 -16.61 19.24 3.96
N GLU A 4 -15.72 20.05 4.51
CA GLU A 4 -14.99 21.06 3.74
C GLU A 4 -13.98 20.37 2.78
N ILE A 5 -14.23 20.46 1.48
CA ILE A 5 -13.39 19.86 0.44
C ILE A 5 -12.29 20.84 0.05
N ILE A 6 -11.02 20.43 0.23
CA ILE A 6 -9.85 21.23 -0.16
C ILE A 6 -9.28 20.66 -1.47
N ILE A 7 -9.23 21.49 -2.52
CA ILE A 7 -8.75 21.11 -3.85
C ILE A 7 -7.29 21.57 -4.02
N PRO A 8 -6.40 20.73 -4.58
CA PRO A 8 -5.03 21.14 -4.87
C PRO A 8 -5.04 22.28 -5.90
N GLY A 9 -4.34 23.36 -5.60
CA GLY A 9 -4.32 24.54 -6.45
C GLY A 9 -3.21 25.52 -6.03
N LYS A 10 -3.14 26.64 -6.75
CA LYS A 10 -2.20 27.72 -6.42
C LYS A 10 -2.47 28.21 -4.98
N PRO A 11 -1.45 28.35 -4.13
CA PRO A 11 -1.63 28.90 -2.78
C PRO A 11 -2.29 30.28 -2.84
N LYS A 12 -3.20 30.59 -1.91
CA LYS A 12 -3.80 31.93 -1.87
C LYS A 12 -2.74 32.92 -1.38
N ILE A 13 -2.80 34.15 -1.89
CA ILE A 13 -1.89 35.24 -1.48
C ILE A 13 -2.08 35.53 0.02
N SER A 14 -3.31 35.44 0.51
CA SER A 14 -3.68 35.62 1.93
C SER A 14 -3.26 34.48 2.87
N ASP A 15 -2.83 33.32 2.36
CA ASP A 15 -2.45 32.21 3.23
C ASP A 15 -1.10 32.50 3.93
N PHE A 16 -1.07 32.38 5.26
CA PHE A 16 0.19 32.38 6.03
C PHE A 16 1.09 31.20 5.65
N VAL A 17 2.40 31.33 5.90
CA VAL A 17 3.40 30.27 5.64
C VAL A 17 2.99 28.94 6.27
N TYR A 18 2.50 28.96 7.51
CA TYR A 18 2.01 27.77 8.20
C TYR A 18 0.86 27.09 7.44
N GLN A 19 -0.14 27.87 6.98
CA GLN A 19 -1.30 27.33 6.27
C GLN A 19 -0.90 26.70 4.93
N LYS A 20 0.04 27.32 4.20
CA LYS A 20 0.61 26.78 2.96
C LYS A 20 1.30 25.44 3.20
N ARG A 21 2.13 25.34 4.24
CA ARG A 21 2.80 24.09 4.64
C ARG A 21 1.79 23.00 5.02
N LYS A 22 0.77 23.35 5.81
CA LYS A 22 -0.30 22.42 6.23
C LYS A 22 -1.06 21.85 5.03
N LYS A 23 -1.47 22.70 4.07
CA LYS A 23 -2.13 22.27 2.83
C LYS A 23 -1.21 21.36 2.00
N ARG A 24 0.05 21.73 1.81
CA ARG A 24 1.04 20.93 1.08
C ARG A 24 1.22 19.54 1.69
N ASN A 25 1.33 19.43 3.01
CA ASN A 25 1.50 18.14 3.67
C ASN A 25 0.29 17.22 3.45
N LYS A 26 -0.94 17.75 3.51
CA LYS A 26 -2.17 16.99 3.20
C LYS A 26 -2.17 16.45 1.76
N PHE A 27 -1.86 17.30 0.78
CA PHE A 27 -1.84 16.87 -0.63
C PHE A 27 -0.72 15.87 -0.93
N ARG A 28 0.46 16.01 -0.30
CA ARG A 28 1.53 15.02 -0.43
C ARG A 28 1.15 13.66 0.16
N ALA A 29 0.50 13.65 1.32
CA ALA A 29 -0.01 12.41 1.92
C ALA A 29 -1.03 11.73 1.00
N ARG A 30 -1.95 12.50 0.39
CA ARG A 30 -2.89 11.97 -0.61
C ARG A 30 -2.16 11.41 -1.82
N ALA A 31 -1.26 12.18 -2.42
CA ALA A 31 -0.50 11.73 -3.60
C ALA A 31 0.30 10.45 -3.34
N ALA A 32 0.75 10.22 -2.10
CA ALA A 32 1.45 8.99 -1.73
C ALA A 32 0.54 7.74 -1.71
N ILE A 33 -0.77 7.89 -1.45
CA ILE A 33 -1.71 6.76 -1.37
C ILE A 33 -2.45 6.47 -2.69
N GLU A 34 -2.61 7.47 -3.57
CA GLU A 34 -3.31 7.33 -4.85
C GLU A 34 -2.76 6.16 -5.72
N PRO A 35 -1.44 5.92 -5.82
CA PRO A 35 -0.92 4.77 -6.56
C PRO A 35 -1.36 3.42 -5.99
N ILE A 36 -1.42 3.31 -4.65
CA ILE A 36 -1.87 2.09 -3.96
C ILE A 36 -3.35 1.87 -4.24
N ILE A 37 -4.18 2.92 -4.15
CA ILE A 37 -5.61 2.85 -4.48
C ILE A 37 -5.80 2.43 -5.94
N GLY A 38 -5.04 3.01 -6.87
CA GLY A 38 -5.08 2.62 -8.29
C GLY A 38 -4.72 1.15 -8.51
N HIS A 39 -3.72 0.65 -7.79
CA HIS A 39 -3.34 -0.76 -7.83
C HIS A 39 -4.42 -1.66 -7.23
N LEU A 40 -5.04 -1.27 -6.12
CA LEU A 40 -6.15 -2.00 -5.51
C LEU A 40 -7.36 -2.09 -6.45
N LYS A 41 -7.69 -1.00 -7.14
CA LYS A 41 -8.76 -0.95 -8.15
C LYS A 41 -8.53 -1.94 -9.28
N LYS A 42 -7.36 -1.87 -9.93
CA LYS A 42 -7.06 -2.68 -11.12
C LYS A 42 -6.66 -4.12 -10.80
N ASN A 43 -5.75 -4.33 -9.86
CA ASN A 43 -5.10 -5.63 -9.65
C ASN A 43 -5.76 -6.46 -8.54
N PHE A 44 -6.50 -5.82 -7.63
CA PHE A 44 -7.22 -6.48 -6.54
C PHE A 44 -8.74 -6.36 -6.70
N ARG A 45 -9.20 -6.03 -7.91
CA ARG A 45 -10.61 -6.05 -8.32
C ARG A 45 -11.52 -5.16 -7.46
N MET A 46 -10.97 -4.17 -6.76
CA MET A 46 -11.77 -3.25 -5.94
C MET A 46 -12.77 -2.46 -6.82
N GLU A 47 -12.48 -2.25 -8.10
CA GLU A 47 -13.39 -1.60 -9.06
C GLU A 47 -14.49 -2.55 -9.59
N GLN A 48 -14.28 -3.87 -9.53
CA GLN A 48 -15.21 -4.89 -10.00
C GLN A 48 -16.03 -5.46 -8.83
N ASN A 49 -16.85 -4.63 -8.20
CA ASN A 49 -17.70 -5.08 -7.10
C ASN A 49 -18.99 -5.74 -7.60
N TYR A 50 -19.21 -7.00 -7.22
CA TYR A 50 -20.46 -7.74 -7.51
C TYR A 50 -21.43 -7.76 -6.33
N LEU A 51 -21.06 -7.19 -5.18
CA LEU A 51 -21.90 -7.09 -3.99
C LEU A 51 -22.74 -5.81 -4.03
N SER A 52 -24.03 -5.90 -3.70
CA SER A 52 -24.95 -4.77 -3.71
C SER A 52 -24.97 -3.99 -2.39
N GLY A 53 -25.35 -2.71 -2.49
CA GLY A 53 -25.51 -1.80 -1.36
C GLY A 53 -24.20 -1.31 -0.72
N GLU A 54 -24.32 -0.38 0.23
CA GLU A 54 -23.17 0.23 0.91
C GLU A 54 -22.31 -0.79 1.65
N LYS A 55 -22.95 -1.78 2.29
CA LYS A 55 -22.24 -2.88 2.97
C LYS A 55 -21.39 -3.69 2.01
N GLY A 56 -21.91 -3.99 0.81
CA GLY A 56 -21.19 -4.72 -0.23
C GLY A 56 -19.93 -3.98 -0.69
N ILE A 57 -20.04 -2.66 -0.90
CA ILE A 57 -18.92 -1.79 -1.27
C ILE A 57 -17.83 -1.82 -0.19
N GLN A 58 -18.21 -1.72 1.08
CA GLN A 58 -17.27 -1.77 2.21
C GLN A 58 -16.56 -3.13 2.29
N ILE A 59 -17.30 -4.23 2.16
CA ILE A 59 -16.75 -5.59 2.18
C ILE A 59 -15.73 -5.77 1.04
N ASN A 60 -16.08 -5.36 -0.19
CA ASN A 60 -15.15 -5.46 -1.31
C ASN A 60 -13.86 -4.66 -1.06
N ALA A 61 -13.99 -3.44 -0.52
CA ALA A 61 -12.83 -2.61 -0.20
C ALA A 61 -11.91 -3.26 0.85
N TYR A 62 -12.48 -3.84 1.91
CA TYR A 62 -11.71 -4.56 2.94
C TYR A 62 -11.04 -5.81 2.40
N MET A 63 -11.73 -6.59 1.56
CA MET A 63 -11.18 -7.81 0.97
C MET A 63 -10.04 -7.49 0.00
N ALA A 64 -10.19 -6.48 -0.85
CA ALA A 64 -9.13 -6.04 -1.76
C ALA A 64 -7.89 -5.56 -1.00
N ALA A 65 -8.08 -4.77 0.07
CA ALA A 65 -6.98 -4.32 0.93
C ALA A 65 -6.29 -5.50 1.66
N THR A 66 -7.07 -6.46 2.15
CA THR A 66 -6.56 -7.68 2.80
C THR A 66 -5.72 -8.50 1.84
N ALA A 67 -6.21 -8.74 0.61
CA ALA A 67 -5.49 -9.48 -0.41
C ALA A 67 -4.14 -8.83 -0.77
N TRP A 68 -4.08 -7.49 -0.84
CA TRP A 68 -2.81 -6.77 -1.03
C TRP A 68 -1.83 -6.96 0.12
N ASN A 69 -2.31 -6.91 1.36
CA ASN A 69 -1.47 -7.15 2.54
C ASN A 69 -0.94 -8.59 2.57
N LEU A 70 -1.79 -9.57 2.28
CA LEU A 70 -1.40 -10.98 2.20
C LEU A 70 -0.35 -11.21 1.10
N LYS A 71 -0.50 -10.59 -0.07
CA LYS A 71 0.50 -10.69 -1.14
C LYS A 71 1.88 -10.20 -0.68
N LYS A 72 1.96 -9.05 -0.02
CA LYS A 72 3.24 -8.54 0.53
C LYS A 72 3.83 -9.47 1.59
N MET A 73 2.98 -10.07 2.43
CA MET A 73 3.42 -11.04 3.41
C MET A 73 4.01 -12.28 2.73
N MET A 74 3.36 -12.80 1.69
CA MET A 74 3.86 -13.93 0.90
C MET A 74 5.21 -13.61 0.23
N GLU A 75 5.37 -12.41 -0.32
CA GLU A 75 6.65 -11.97 -0.91
C GLU A 75 7.77 -11.99 0.14
N LYS A 76 7.53 -11.48 1.35
CA LYS A 76 8.51 -11.54 2.46
C LYS A 76 8.82 -12.98 2.89
N LEU A 77 7.80 -13.83 3.00
CA LEU A 77 7.99 -15.23 3.35
C LEU A 77 8.82 -15.96 2.30
N LYS A 78 8.61 -15.67 1.01
CA LYS A 78 9.41 -16.22 -0.08
C LYS A 78 10.88 -15.81 0.04
N GLU A 79 11.18 -14.55 0.32
CA GLU A 79 12.56 -14.07 0.54
C GLU A 79 13.24 -14.80 1.70
N ILE A 80 12.54 -14.93 2.84
CA ILE A 80 13.05 -15.64 4.02
C ILE A 80 13.30 -17.12 3.69
N PHE A 81 12.37 -17.76 2.98
CA PHE A 81 12.48 -19.15 2.59
C PHE A 81 13.67 -19.40 1.63
N LEU A 82 13.85 -18.54 0.64
CA LEU A 82 15.00 -18.61 -0.27
C LEU A 82 16.31 -18.40 0.49
N TYR A 83 16.39 -17.40 1.37
CA TYR A 83 17.55 -17.19 2.22
C TYR A 83 17.88 -18.42 3.08
N PHE A 84 16.85 -19.05 3.65
CA PHE A 84 17.01 -20.27 4.43
C PHE A 84 17.58 -21.41 3.58
N ILE A 85 17.06 -21.64 2.37
CA ILE A 85 17.58 -22.66 1.44
C ILE A 85 19.03 -22.38 1.06
N PHE A 86 19.35 -21.15 0.64
CA PHE A 86 20.73 -20.78 0.28
C PHE A 86 21.68 -20.98 1.45
N ARG A 87 21.31 -20.50 2.65
CA ARG A 87 22.11 -20.69 3.86
C ARG A 87 22.31 -22.17 4.19
N TRP A 88 21.30 -23.01 4.01
CA TRP A 88 21.39 -24.44 4.24
C TRP A 88 22.40 -25.08 3.27
N PHE A 89 22.29 -24.78 1.98
CA PHE A 89 23.17 -25.30 0.94
C PHE A 89 24.64 -24.92 1.19
N PHE A 90 24.94 -23.63 1.35
CA PHE A 90 26.31 -23.17 1.59
C PHE A 90 26.90 -23.57 2.96
N ARG A 91 26.06 -23.97 3.94
CA ARG A 91 26.56 -24.56 5.18
C ARG A 91 27.11 -25.97 4.98
N GLN A 92 26.52 -26.75 4.06
CA GLN A 92 26.98 -28.11 3.79
C GLN A 92 28.39 -28.09 3.21
N ASP A 93 28.64 -27.21 2.24
CA ASP A 93 29.96 -27.09 1.59
C ASP A 93 31.11 -26.88 2.59
N LYS A 94 30.90 -26.06 3.63
CA LYS A 94 31.92 -25.83 4.66
C LYS A 94 32.25 -27.06 5.52
N ILE A 95 31.32 -28.00 5.68
CA ILE A 95 31.54 -29.23 6.45
C ILE A 95 32.36 -30.22 5.61
N TYR A 96 32.07 -30.34 4.32
CA TYR A 96 32.77 -31.26 3.42
C TYR A 96 34.21 -30.84 3.09
N PHE A 97 34.55 -29.55 3.13
CA PHE A 97 35.93 -29.07 2.94
C PHE A 97 36.77 -29.03 4.23
N SER A 98 36.18 -29.32 5.39
CA SER A 98 36.83 -29.28 6.72
C SER A 98 37.14 -30.68 7.29
N THR A 99 36.91 -31.75 6.52
CA THR A 99 37.22 -33.14 6.87
C THR A 99 38.22 -33.67 5.85
#